data_AF-A0A832E444-F1
#
_entry.id   AF-A0A832E444-F1
#
_cell.length_a   1.000
_cell.length_b   1.000
_cell.length_c   1.000
_cell.angle_alpha   90.00
_cell.angle_beta   90.00
_cell.angle_gamma   90.00
#
_symmetry.space_group_name_H-M   'P 1'
#
loop_
_entity.id
_entity.type
_entity.pdbx_description
1 polymer ?
#
loop_
_entity_poly.entity_id
_entity_poly.type
_entity_poly.pdbx_seq_one_letter_code
_entity_poly.pdbx_strand_id
1 'polypeptide(L)'
;MRRLKTLKEVLEDFLREQGLTVDDILDAMDEDPKGILESLTMRVNISEEEALKFLKLYSSRQLNLAIFAIQVFYLSNPSGYYKGYLIYPTPDMVRGPDGLITKEGLILILRSLGLKPGYA
;
A
#
# COMPACT_ATOMS: atom_id res chain seq x y z
N MET A 1 -14.48 -3.70 -22.68
CA MET A 1 -13.15 -3.27 -22.18
C MET A 1 -13.22 -3.09 -20.67
N ARG A 2 -12.40 -3.80 -19.89
CA ARG A 2 -12.22 -3.46 -18.48
C ARG A 2 -11.47 -2.13 -18.41
N ARG A 3 -11.99 -1.15 -17.66
CA ARG A 3 -11.30 0.12 -17.43
C ARG A 3 -10.33 -0.08 -16.26
N LEU A 4 -9.05 0.20 -16.46
CA LEU A 4 -8.01 0.10 -15.45
C LEU A 4 -7.68 1.49 -14.90
N LYS A 5 -7.36 1.56 -13.61
CA LYS A 5 -6.74 2.73 -12.98
C LYS A 5 -5.59 2.29 -12.10
N THR A 6 -4.55 3.11 -12.02
CA THR A 6 -3.43 2.87 -11.11
C THR A 6 -3.88 3.06 -9.66
N LEU A 7 -3.18 2.41 -8.73
CA LEU A 7 -3.43 2.57 -7.31
C LEU A 7 -3.30 4.03 -6.85
N LYS A 8 -2.35 4.80 -7.41
CA LYS A 8 -2.18 6.22 -7.10
C LYS A 8 -3.43 7.04 -7.48
N GLU A 9 -3.93 6.89 -8.71
CA GLU A 9 -5.14 7.61 -9.16
C GLU A 9 -6.37 7.26 -8.34
N VAL A 10 -6.47 5.99 -7.92
CA VAL A 10 -7.57 5.49 -7.08
C VAL A 10 -7.48 6.07 -5.67
N LEU A 11 -6.28 6.08 -5.09
CA LEU A 11 -6.04 6.67 -3.76
C LEU A 11 -6.36 8.16 -3.74
N GLU A 12 -5.87 8.92 -4.72
CA GLU A 12 -6.12 10.37 -4.81
C GLU A 12 -7.62 10.68 -4.97
N ASP A 13 -8.34 9.92 -5.80
CA ASP A 13 -9.80 10.08 -5.95
C ASP A 13 -10.54 9.72 -4.66
N PHE A 14 -10.15 8.63 -4.00
CA PHE A 14 -10.76 8.18 -2.74
C PHE A 14 -10.62 9.21 -1.62
N LEU A 15 -9.43 9.79 -1.46
CA LEU A 15 -9.20 10.81 -0.43
C LEU A 15 -9.94 12.12 -0.74
N ARG A 16 -9.93 12.54 -2.01
CA ARG A 16 -10.62 13.75 -2.45
C ARG A 16 -12.13 13.70 -2.18
N GLU A 17 -12.77 12.53 -2.32
CA GLU A 17 -14.19 12.36 -1.97
C GLU A 17 -14.50 12.63 -0.49
N GLN A 18 -13.52 12.39 0.39
CA GLN A 18 -13.64 12.66 1.82
C GLN A 18 -13.17 14.06 2.20
N GLY A 19 -12.79 14.89 1.22
CA GLY A 19 -12.21 16.21 1.47
C GLY A 19 -10.80 16.14 2.08
N LEU A 20 -10.09 15.02 1.87
CA LEU A 20 -8.75 14.78 2.42
C LEU A 20 -7.69 14.77 1.32
N THR A 21 -6.46 15.04 1.73
CA THR A 21 -5.24 14.87 0.94
C THR A 21 -4.42 13.68 1.46
N VAL A 22 -3.40 13.28 0.71
CA VAL A 22 -2.45 12.26 1.18
C VAL A 22 -1.72 12.72 2.43
N ASP A 23 -1.36 14.01 2.51
CA ASP A 23 -0.64 14.55 3.68
C ASP A 23 -1.52 14.55 4.93
N ASP A 24 -2.82 14.85 4.82
CA ASP A 24 -3.74 14.79 5.97
C ASP A 24 -3.78 13.38 6.60
N ILE A 25 -3.72 12.33 5.76
CA ILE A 25 -3.67 10.95 6.23
C ILE A 25 -2.31 10.67 6.89
N LEU A 26 -1.21 11.03 6.22
CA LEU A 26 0.13 10.71 6.70
C LEU A 26 0.48 11.47 7.99
N ASP A 27 0.01 12.70 8.14
CA ASP A 27 0.22 13.53 9.34
C ASP A 27 -0.55 13.00 10.56
N ALA A 28 -1.60 12.22 10.33
CA ALA A 28 -2.33 11.52 11.39
C ALA A 28 -1.73 10.15 11.76
N MET A 29 -0.76 9.65 10.99
CA MET A 29 -0.13 8.34 11.23
C MET A 29 1.13 8.48 12.07
N ASP A 30 1.36 7.49 12.94
CA ASP A 30 2.62 7.40 13.69
C ASP A 30 3.78 7.04 12.74
N GLU A 31 4.88 7.77 12.88
CA GLU A 31 6.09 7.55 12.08
C GLU A 31 7.15 6.70 12.83
N ASP A 32 6.81 6.18 14.02
CA ASP A 32 7.67 5.24 14.78
C ASP A 32 8.03 4.01 13.94
N PRO A 33 9.34 3.79 13.65
CA PRO A 33 9.80 2.64 12.89
C PRO A 33 9.31 1.30 13.43
N LYS A 34 9.17 1.15 14.76
CA LYS A 34 8.70 -0.11 15.34
C LYS A 34 7.23 -0.37 15.01
N GLY A 35 6.37 0.63 15.16
CA GLY A 35 4.95 0.52 14.77
C GLY A 35 4.74 0.22 13.28
N ILE A 36 5.61 0.78 12.41
CA ILE A 36 5.60 0.51 10.96
C ILE A 36 6.03 -0.93 10.67
N LEU A 37 7.09 -1.41 11.32
CA LEU A 37 7.58 -2.78 11.19
C LEU A 37 6.49 -3.81 11.57
N GLU A 38 5.84 -3.58 12.72
CA GLU A 38 4.71 -4.41 13.17
C GLU A 38 3.56 -4.36 12.16
N SER A 39 3.20 -3.16 11.69
CA SER A 39 2.10 -2.98 10.73
C SER A 39 2.34 -3.63 9.38
N LEU A 40 3.59 -3.63 8.89
CA LEU A 40 3.99 -4.32 7.66
C LEU A 40 3.91 -5.84 7.81
N THR A 41 4.51 -6.39 8.85
CA THR A 41 4.56 -7.85 9.06
C THR A 41 3.17 -8.46 9.33
N MET A 42 2.22 -7.68 9.84
CA MET A 42 0.81 -8.10 9.98
C MET A 42 0.06 -8.20 8.64
N ARG A 43 0.52 -7.53 7.58
CA ARG A 43 -0.22 -7.39 6.30
C ARG A 43 0.49 -8.03 5.13
N VAL A 44 1.81 -8.17 5.23
CA VAL A 44 2.69 -8.64 4.18
C VAL A 44 3.39 -9.90 4.68
N ASN A 45 3.35 -10.96 3.87
CA ASN A 45 4.09 -12.19 4.12
C ASN A 45 5.57 -11.97 3.80
N ILE A 46 6.27 -11.41 4.79
CA ILE A 46 7.72 -11.16 4.82
C ILE A 46 8.26 -11.43 6.22
N SER A 47 9.53 -11.76 6.32
CA SER A 47 10.20 -11.86 7.63
C SER A 47 10.46 -10.46 8.21
N GLU A 48 10.73 -10.41 9.53
CA GLU A 48 11.16 -9.16 10.17
C GLU A 48 12.42 -8.58 9.54
N GLU A 49 13.39 -9.43 9.14
CA GLU A 49 14.61 -9.01 8.45
C GLU A 49 14.31 -8.36 7.10
N GLU A 50 13.33 -8.89 6.36
CA GLU A 50 12.87 -8.31 5.11
C GLU A 50 12.13 -7.01 5.31
N ALA A 51 11.28 -6.91 6.33
CA ALA A 51 10.60 -5.68 6.68
C ALA A 51 11.61 -4.59 7.06
N LEU A 52 12.65 -4.92 7.85
CA LEU A 52 13.77 -4.01 8.16
C LEU A 52 14.51 -3.53 6.90
N LYS A 53 14.62 -4.35 5.84
CA LYS A 53 15.17 -3.90 4.55
C LYS A 53 14.28 -2.84 3.90
N PHE A 54 12.96 -2.96 3.99
CA PHE A 54 12.05 -1.92 3.49
C PHE A 54 12.18 -0.62 4.30
N LEU A 55 12.29 -0.69 5.63
CA LEU A 55 12.51 0.48 6.48
C LEU A 55 13.82 1.23 6.17
N LYS A 56 14.83 0.53 5.65
CA LYS A 56 16.10 1.15 5.22
C LYS A 56 16.05 1.75 3.81
N LEU A 57 15.03 1.43 3.02
CA LEU A 57 14.93 1.83 1.61
C LEU A 57 13.89 2.93 1.37
N TYR A 58 12.89 2.99 2.25
CA TYR A 58 11.72 3.86 2.15
C TYR A 58 11.53 4.62 3.46
N SER A 59 11.07 5.86 3.37
CA SER A 59 10.74 6.64 4.56
C SER A 59 9.51 6.09 5.29
N SER A 60 9.37 6.42 6.57
CA SER A 60 8.17 6.11 7.36
C SER A 60 6.88 6.51 6.65
N ARG A 61 6.83 7.73 6.09
CA ARG A 61 5.69 8.23 5.29
C ARG A 61 5.38 7.35 4.07
N GLN A 62 6.39 6.91 3.35
CA GLN A 62 6.19 6.04 2.17
C GLN A 62 5.62 4.68 2.57
N LEU A 63 6.13 4.07 3.65
CA LEU A 63 5.64 2.79 4.14
C LEU A 63 4.24 2.92 4.74
N ASN A 64 3.96 3.99 5.47
CA ASN A 64 2.62 4.32 5.98
C ASN A 64 1.59 4.47 4.85
N LEU A 65 1.94 5.17 3.78
CA LEU A 65 1.08 5.27 2.60
C LEU A 65 0.76 3.90 2.00
N ALA A 66 1.78 3.04 1.90
CA ALA A 66 1.62 1.68 1.38
C ALA A 66 0.74 0.83 2.29
N ILE A 67 0.95 0.87 3.61
CA ILE A 67 0.14 0.18 4.61
C ILE A 67 -1.32 0.62 4.50
N PHE A 68 -1.57 1.93 4.42
CA PHE A 68 -2.91 2.48 4.26
C PHE A 68 -3.57 1.98 2.97
N ALA A 69 -2.87 2.05 1.83
CA ALA A 69 -3.39 1.58 0.56
C ALA A 69 -3.65 0.06 0.56
N ILE A 70 -2.79 -0.74 1.20
CA ILE A 70 -2.98 -2.18 1.39
C ILE A 70 -4.28 -2.44 2.15
N GLN A 71 -4.45 -1.76 3.29
CA GLN A 71 -5.61 -1.91 4.14
C GLN A 71 -6.91 -1.61 3.36
N VAL A 72 -6.97 -0.45 2.69
CA VAL A 72 -8.18 0.02 2.02
C VAL A 72 -8.51 -0.79 0.76
N PHE A 73 -7.52 -1.02 -0.11
CA PHE A 73 -7.79 -1.50 -1.47
C PHE A 73 -7.60 -2.99 -1.68
N TYR A 74 -6.93 -3.71 -0.77
CA TYR A 74 -6.63 -5.13 -0.95
C TYR A 74 -7.12 -6.01 0.19
N LEU A 75 -7.13 -5.51 1.42
CA LEU A 75 -7.65 -6.26 2.57
C LEU A 75 -9.14 -5.98 2.80
N SER A 76 -9.54 -4.70 2.79
CA SER A 76 -10.94 -4.30 2.95
C SER A 76 -11.76 -4.37 1.66
N ASN A 77 -11.12 -4.51 0.50
CA ASN A 77 -11.78 -4.64 -0.80
C ASN A 77 -11.37 -5.93 -1.53
N PRO A 78 -12.07 -7.06 -1.31
CA PRO A 78 -11.70 -8.32 -1.94
C PRO A 78 -11.90 -8.33 -3.46
N SER A 79 -12.75 -7.44 -4.00
CA SER A 79 -13.10 -7.40 -5.42
C SER A 79 -12.00 -6.79 -6.31
N GLY A 80 -11.17 -5.90 -5.76
CA GLY A 80 -10.20 -5.13 -6.53
C GLY A 80 -10.81 -4.06 -7.44
N TYR A 81 -12.11 -3.75 -7.32
CA TYR A 81 -12.76 -2.69 -8.09
C TYR A 81 -12.97 -1.43 -7.27
N TYR A 82 -12.81 -0.28 -7.93
CA TYR A 82 -13.14 1.03 -7.39
C TYR A 82 -13.94 1.82 -8.44
N LYS A 83 -15.20 2.16 -8.14
CA LYS A 83 -16.13 2.86 -9.05
C LYS A 83 -16.21 2.24 -10.46
N GLY A 84 -16.20 0.90 -10.54
CA GLY A 84 -16.23 0.17 -11.81
C GLY A 84 -14.89 0.10 -12.56
N TYR A 85 -13.82 0.69 -12.04
CA TYR A 85 -12.45 0.50 -12.52
C TYR A 85 -11.79 -0.67 -11.79
N LEU A 86 -11.07 -1.52 -12.51
CA LEU A 86 -10.18 -2.50 -11.91
C LEU A 86 -8.92 -1.77 -11.43
N ILE A 87 -8.55 -1.95 -10.17
CA ILE A 87 -7.34 -1.40 -9.59
C ILE A 87 -6.15 -2.21 -10.12
N TYR A 88 -5.12 -1.50 -10.59
CA TYR A 88 -3.82 -2.08 -10.90
C TYR A 88 -2.80 -1.69 -9.82
N PRO A 89 -2.00 -2.65 -9.29
CA PRO A 89 -2.05 -4.10 -9.55
C PRO A 89 -3.34 -4.75 -9.02
N THR A 90 -3.77 -5.89 -9.58
CA THR A 90 -5.00 -6.56 -9.12
C THR A 90 -4.75 -7.33 -7.82
N PRO A 91 -5.79 -7.63 -7.03
CA PRO A 91 -5.62 -8.42 -5.81
C PRO A 91 -4.95 -9.79 -6.03
N ASP A 92 -5.18 -10.40 -7.20
CA ASP A 92 -4.59 -11.69 -7.59
C ASP A 92 -3.09 -11.58 -7.92
N MET A 93 -2.62 -10.39 -8.29
CA MET A 93 -1.20 -10.12 -8.53
C MET A 93 -0.41 -9.88 -7.24
N VAL A 94 -1.09 -9.48 -6.16
CA VAL A 94 -0.41 -9.02 -4.94
C VAL A 94 -0.65 -9.91 -3.73
N ARG A 95 -1.73 -10.69 -3.68
CA ARG A 95 -2.05 -11.58 -2.55
C ARG A 95 -1.51 -12.99 -2.77
N GLY A 96 -0.96 -13.55 -1.71
CA GLY A 96 -0.57 -14.96 -1.64
C GLY A 96 -1.76 -15.87 -1.31
N PRO A 97 -1.53 -17.20 -1.33
CA PRO A 97 -2.55 -18.19 -0.93
C PRO A 97 -3.01 -18.07 0.52
N ASP A 98 -2.21 -17.44 1.38
CA ASP A 98 -2.49 -17.13 2.78
C ASP A 98 -3.39 -15.88 2.97
N GLY A 99 -3.73 -15.19 1.88
CA GLY A 99 -4.51 -13.96 1.90
C GLY A 99 -3.72 -12.70 2.26
N LEU A 100 -2.43 -12.84 2.62
CA LEU A 100 -1.54 -11.71 2.88
C LEU A 100 -0.95 -11.17 1.57
N ILE A 101 -0.44 -9.94 1.62
CA ILE A 101 0.30 -9.38 0.50
C ILE A 101 1.65 -10.10 0.39
N THR A 102 2.05 -10.56 -0.79
CA THR A 102 3.38 -11.12 -0.99
C THR A 102 4.44 -10.01 -1.04
N LYS A 103 5.71 -10.36 -0.85
CA LYS A 103 6.82 -9.42 -1.03
C LYS A 103 6.81 -8.76 -2.41
N GLU A 104 6.59 -9.54 -3.47
CA GLU A 104 6.48 -9.05 -4.85
C GLU A 104 5.26 -8.15 -5.00
N GLY A 105 4.15 -8.51 -4.36
CA GLY A 105 2.94 -7.70 -4.27
C GLY A 105 3.19 -6.34 -3.65
N LEU A 106 3.91 -6.28 -2.52
CA LEU A 106 4.31 -5.03 -1.89
C LEU A 106 5.15 -4.16 -2.83
N ILE A 107 6.11 -4.75 -3.56
CA ILE A 107 6.92 -4.02 -4.55
C ILE A 107 6.05 -3.43 -5.67
N LEU A 108 5.07 -4.18 -6.17
CA LEU A 108 4.14 -3.70 -7.19
C LEU A 108 3.27 -2.55 -6.67
N ILE A 109 2.79 -2.65 -5.43
CA ILE A 109 2.00 -1.62 -4.75
C ILE A 109 2.82 -0.34 -4.60
N LEU A 110 4.04 -0.43 -4.03
CA LEU A 110 4.95 0.71 -3.87
C LEU A 110 5.19 1.43 -5.20
N ARG A 111 5.46 0.67 -6.27
CA ARG A 111 5.64 1.22 -7.62
C ARG A 111 4.36 1.88 -8.16
N SER A 112 3.21 1.26 -7.97
CA SER A 112 1.93 1.80 -8.44
C SER A 112 1.47 3.04 -7.67
N LEU A 113 1.97 3.24 -6.45
CA LEU A 113 1.83 4.49 -5.69
C LEU A 113 2.83 5.57 -6.15
N GLY A 114 3.76 5.23 -7.04
CA GLY A 114 4.82 6.13 -7.50
C GLY A 114 5.97 6.28 -6.51
N LEU A 115 6.08 5.37 -5.53
CA LEU A 115 7.13 5.38 -4.52
C LEU A 115 8.40 4.72 -5.04
N LYS A 116 9.55 5.29 -4.69
CA LYS A 116 10.87 4.82 -5.14
C LYS A 116 11.79 4.64 -3.93
N PRO A 117 12.66 3.61 -3.94
CA PRO A 117 13.75 3.50 -2.99
C PRO A 117 14.70 4.70 -3.11
N GLY A 118 15.32 5.12 -2.01
CA GLY A 118 16.36 6.15 -2.05
C GLY A 118 16.31 7.18 -0.91
N TYR A 119 15.46 6.96 0.09
CA TYR A 119 15.65 7.58 1.40
C TYR A 119 16.48 6.63 2.26
N ALA A 120 17.74 6.97 2.48
CA ALA A 120 18.62 6.44 3.52
C ALA A 120 19.29 7.62 4.22
#